data_AF-A0ABD6EE13-F1
#
_entry.id   AF-A0ABD6EE13-F1
#
_cell.length_a   1.000
_cell.length_b   1.000
_cell.length_c   1.000
_cell.angle_alpha   90.00
_cell.angle_beta   90.00
_cell.angle_gamma   90.00
#
_symmetry.space_group_name_H-M   'P 1'
#
loop_
_entity.id
_entity.type
_entity.pdbx_description
1 polymer ?
#
loop_
_entity_poly.entity_id
_entity_poly.type
_entity_poly.pdbx_seq_one_letter_code
_entity_poly.pdbx_strand_id
1 'polypeptide(L)'
;MSSYTAGGRRRAISRQTAEEEVLDRISRDAEERMKSKRQAREEARQIRFEQLERQYRDAGGSVQDFIESGDSKESASTPSCSCSDETVQEERRALKEEVDELKAKFERAMFLYSQLDNDKSALLYELDLLKDELEEKEQVLTEATREQRDLTSEVRLLKRTVDGLQSQQAAFKEELAQRDRIIQENGLVLVEQEHDEVTASSADGTPVQKPEPIVFSRKTLALVEKMVPGSSPMDEKIQKLVDTNKKMRQQVEEAEHHLYSRRTTRSDQMGAYSNGPSEEMQRDAAKQLADIKFKLQETERENTNYQGNMIRLEGQLKRYKAIAEQSEKEVADLKQQNRQLKKDLRDRENQLDEAKENARHLQNRLEKLRTSGSRRY
;
A
#
# COMPACT_ATOMS: atom_id res chain seq x y z
N MET A 1 24.15 -47.70 -7.10
CA MET A 1 22.99 -46.87 -7.48
C MET A 1 22.05 -46.77 -6.28
N SER A 2 21.93 -45.60 -5.67
CA SER A 2 20.80 -45.27 -4.79
C SER A 2 20.69 -43.76 -4.74
N SER A 3 19.78 -43.23 -5.56
CA SER A 3 19.48 -41.82 -5.73
C SER A 3 18.48 -41.38 -4.65
N TYR A 4 18.91 -40.49 -3.76
CA TYR A 4 17.99 -39.76 -2.89
C TYR A 4 17.24 -38.71 -3.71
N THR A 5 15.92 -38.87 -3.79
CA THR A 5 14.99 -37.90 -4.38
C THR A 5 14.79 -36.75 -3.39
N ALA A 6 15.28 -35.56 -3.75
CA ALA A 6 15.00 -34.33 -3.03
C ALA A 6 13.52 -33.95 -3.24
N GLY A 7 12.69 -34.21 -2.23
CA GLY A 7 11.29 -33.76 -2.20
C GLY A 7 11.21 -32.24 -2.03
N GLY A 8 10.87 -31.54 -3.11
CA GLY A 8 10.64 -30.09 -3.10
C GLY A 8 9.49 -29.71 -2.17
N ARG A 9 9.78 -28.87 -1.17
CA ARG A 9 8.77 -28.18 -0.36
C ARG A 9 8.00 -27.23 -1.27
N ARG A 10 6.75 -27.56 -1.62
CA ARG A 10 5.80 -26.59 -2.18
C ARG A 10 5.55 -25.52 -1.10
N ARG A 11 5.97 -24.28 -1.38
CA ARG A 11 5.59 -23.12 -0.55
C ARG A 11 4.06 -23.02 -0.59
N ALA A 12 3.45 -22.92 0.60
CA ALA A 12 2.04 -22.57 0.70
C ALA A 12 1.84 -21.21 0.04
N ILE A 13 1.09 -21.19 -1.06
CA ILE A 13 0.65 -19.95 -1.71
C ILE A 13 -0.17 -19.21 -0.65
N SER A 14 0.28 -18.02 -0.27
CA SER A 14 -0.45 -17.17 0.67
C SER A 14 -1.88 -17.01 0.17
N ARG A 15 -2.87 -17.23 1.03
CA ARG A 15 -4.28 -17.10 0.67
C ARG A 15 -4.61 -15.72 0.03
N GLN A 16 -3.83 -14.70 0.37
CA GLN A 16 -3.91 -13.36 -0.20
C GLN A 16 -3.50 -13.30 -1.67
N THR A 17 -2.47 -14.03 -2.10
CA THR A 17 -2.01 -14.01 -3.51
C THR A 17 -2.96 -14.79 -4.42
N ALA A 18 -3.59 -15.85 -3.90
CA ALA A 18 -4.61 -16.60 -4.64
C ALA A 18 -5.91 -15.80 -4.80
N GLU A 19 -6.31 -15.01 -3.79
CA GLU A 19 -7.46 -14.11 -3.88
C GLU A 19 -7.20 -12.93 -4.83
N GLU A 20 -5.98 -12.38 -4.82
CA GLU A 20 -5.55 -11.32 -5.74
C GLU A 20 -5.55 -11.78 -7.20
N GLU A 21 -5.02 -12.97 -7.50
CA GLU A 21 -5.09 -13.58 -8.84
C GLU A 21 -6.53 -13.81 -9.34
N VAL A 22 -7.47 -14.11 -8.43
CA VAL A 22 -8.88 -14.30 -8.78
C VAL A 22 -9.54 -12.95 -9.09
N LEU A 23 -9.24 -11.90 -8.32
CA LEU A 23 -9.75 -10.55 -8.57
C LEU A 23 -9.22 -9.97 -9.89
N ASP A 24 -7.96 -10.24 -10.22
CA ASP A 24 -7.37 -9.86 -11.51
C ASP A 24 -8.02 -10.57 -12.69
N ARG A 25 -8.36 -11.86 -12.55
CA ARG A 25 -9.09 -12.61 -13.59
C ARG A 25 -10.50 -12.09 -13.76
N ILE A 26 -11.20 -11.78 -12.67
CA ILE A 26 -12.56 -11.20 -12.73
C ILE A 26 -12.53 -9.83 -13.40
N SER A 27 -11.52 -9.00 -13.10
CA SER A 27 -11.37 -7.68 -13.71
C SER A 27 -11.09 -7.79 -15.22
N ARG A 28 -10.17 -8.68 -15.63
CA ARG A 28 -9.90 -8.96 -17.05
C ARG A 28 -11.11 -9.55 -17.79
N ASP A 29 -11.82 -10.48 -17.18
CA ASP A 29 -13.02 -11.09 -17.79
C ASP A 29 -14.17 -10.05 -17.93
N ALA A 30 -14.27 -9.10 -17.00
CA ALA A 30 -15.20 -7.98 -17.10
C ALA A 30 -14.78 -7.00 -18.23
N GLU A 31 -13.49 -6.66 -18.33
CA GLU A 31 -12.96 -5.84 -19.42
C GLU A 31 -13.17 -6.49 -20.79
N GLU A 32 -12.92 -7.79 -20.93
CA GLU A 32 -13.12 -8.54 -22.17
C GLU A 32 -14.59 -8.58 -22.58
N ARG A 33 -15.51 -8.79 -21.63
CA ARG A 33 -16.96 -8.71 -21.90
C ARG A 33 -17.40 -7.32 -22.33
N MET A 34 -16.85 -6.28 -21.70
CA MET A 34 -17.15 -4.90 -22.08
C MET A 34 -16.58 -4.57 -23.46
N LYS A 35 -15.36 -5.02 -23.77
CA LYS A 35 -14.74 -4.88 -25.09
C LYS A 35 -15.54 -5.61 -26.17
N SER A 36 -15.99 -6.84 -25.91
CA SER A 36 -16.86 -7.59 -26.83
C SER A 36 -18.19 -6.89 -27.05
N LYS A 37 -18.77 -6.29 -26.00
CA LYS A 37 -19.99 -5.48 -26.12
C LYS A 37 -19.77 -4.20 -26.94
N ARG A 38 -18.62 -3.53 -26.79
CA ARG A 38 -18.23 -2.37 -27.62
C ARG A 38 -18.06 -2.77 -29.09
N GLN A 39 -17.36 -3.88 -29.35
CA GLN A 39 -17.19 -4.43 -30.71
C GLN A 39 -18.51 -4.81 -31.36
N ALA A 40 -19.40 -5.49 -30.64
CA ALA A 40 -20.73 -5.85 -31.17
C ALA A 40 -21.58 -4.61 -31.50
N ARG A 41 -21.41 -3.51 -30.75
CA ARG A 41 -22.06 -2.23 -31.05
C ARG A 41 -21.46 -1.57 -32.28
N GLU A 42 -20.12 -1.56 -32.42
CA GLU A 42 -19.45 -1.07 -33.62
C GLU A 42 -19.87 -1.86 -34.87
N GLU A 43 -19.91 -3.20 -34.78
CA GLU A 43 -20.42 -4.06 -35.87
C GLU A 43 -21.88 -3.76 -36.19
N ALA A 44 -22.73 -3.55 -35.18
CA ALA A 44 -24.12 -3.16 -35.39
C ALA A 44 -24.23 -1.79 -36.08
N ARG A 45 -23.40 -0.81 -35.70
CA ARG A 45 -23.32 0.49 -36.39
C ARG A 45 -22.94 0.30 -37.86
N GLN A 46 -21.97 -0.56 -38.12
CA GLN A 46 -21.45 -0.80 -39.47
C GLN A 46 -22.51 -1.47 -40.36
N ILE A 47 -23.24 -2.46 -39.85
CA ILE A 47 -24.37 -3.10 -40.55
C ILE A 47 -25.48 -2.09 -40.84
N ARG A 48 -25.81 -1.24 -39.85
CA ARG A 48 -26.88 -0.24 -39.99
C ARG A 48 -26.49 0.85 -41.00
N PHE A 49 -25.21 1.22 -41.07
CA PHE A 49 -24.64 2.14 -42.06
C PHE A 49 -24.68 1.54 -43.48
N GLU A 50 -24.28 0.29 -43.65
CA GLU A 50 -24.37 -0.42 -44.94
C GLU A 50 -25.83 -0.55 -45.43
N GLN A 51 -26.79 -0.76 -44.51
CA GLN A 51 -28.21 -0.77 -44.86
C GLN A 51 -28.72 0.58 -45.36
N LEU A 52 -28.28 1.69 -44.77
CA LEU A 52 -28.59 3.02 -45.32
C LEU A 52 -28.02 3.17 -46.71
N GLU A 53 -26.74 2.87 -46.90
CA GLU A 53 -26.10 3.05 -48.21
C GLU A 53 -26.84 2.26 -49.30
N ARG A 54 -27.34 1.07 -48.97
CA ARG A 54 -28.20 0.29 -49.87
C ARG A 54 -29.55 0.96 -50.12
N GLN A 55 -30.23 1.45 -49.08
CA GLN A 55 -31.49 2.18 -49.24
C GLN A 55 -31.33 3.46 -50.07
N TYR A 56 -30.24 4.21 -49.89
CA TYR A 56 -29.90 5.37 -50.73
C TYR A 56 -29.68 4.98 -52.20
N ARG A 57 -29.06 3.81 -52.46
CA ARG A 57 -28.83 3.29 -53.81
C ARG A 57 -30.13 2.81 -54.48
N ASP A 58 -31.00 2.14 -53.72
CA ASP A 58 -32.26 1.57 -54.23
C ASP A 58 -33.35 2.66 -54.39
N ALA A 59 -33.41 3.64 -53.48
CA ALA A 59 -34.32 4.78 -53.59
C ALA A 59 -34.03 5.64 -54.83
N GLY A 60 -32.76 5.75 -55.23
CA GLY A 60 -32.34 6.41 -56.47
C GLY A 60 -32.82 5.69 -57.75
N GLY A 61 -33.13 4.40 -57.69
CA GLY A 61 -33.72 3.63 -58.81
C GLY A 61 -35.24 3.55 -58.77
N SER A 62 -35.85 3.56 -57.59
CA SER A 62 -37.28 3.29 -57.40
C SER A 62 -38.25 4.36 -57.92
N VAL A 63 -37.79 5.59 -58.15
CA VAL A 63 -38.62 6.67 -58.73
C VAL A 63 -38.87 6.45 -60.23
N GLN A 64 -37.99 5.74 -60.92
CA GLN A 64 -38.09 5.47 -62.36
C GLN A 64 -39.13 4.37 -62.66
N ASP A 65 -39.24 3.35 -61.81
CA ASP A 65 -40.02 2.12 -62.08
C ASP A 65 -41.53 2.25 -61.78
N PHE A 66 -41.96 3.24 -60.97
CA PHE A 66 -43.38 3.41 -60.64
C PHE A 66 -44.17 4.17 -61.74
N ILE A 67 -43.47 4.87 -62.65
CA ILE A 67 -44.10 5.65 -63.73
C ILE A 67 -44.42 4.77 -64.96
N GLU A 68 -43.70 3.66 -65.15
CA GLU A 68 -43.79 2.86 -66.39
C GLU A 68 -44.93 1.81 -66.41
N SER A 69 -45.57 1.54 -65.26
CA SER A 69 -46.59 0.47 -65.14
C SER A 69 -48.06 0.95 -65.21
N GLY A 70 -48.29 2.22 -65.53
CA GLY A 70 -49.64 2.83 -65.55
C GLY A 70 -50.30 2.96 -66.93
N ASP A 71 -49.69 2.48 -68.01
CA ASP A 71 -50.21 2.68 -69.37
C ASP A 71 -51.02 1.46 -69.84
N SER A 72 -52.35 1.51 -69.62
CA SER A 72 -53.29 0.50 -70.10
C SER A 72 -54.44 1.15 -70.86
N LYS A 73 -54.34 1.05 -72.19
CA LYS A 73 -55.42 0.86 -73.18
C LYS A 73 -56.70 1.68 -73.00
N GLU A 74 -56.88 2.68 -73.87
CA GLU A 74 -58.22 3.00 -74.37
C GLU A 74 -58.26 3.02 -75.90
N SER A 75 -59.16 2.19 -76.41
CA SER A 75 -59.50 1.92 -77.80
C SER A 75 -60.23 3.07 -78.46
N ALA A 76 -59.80 3.45 -79.66
CA ALA A 76 -60.51 4.37 -80.52
C ALA A 76 -61.78 3.74 -81.11
N SER A 77 -62.91 4.44 -81.04
CA SER A 77 -64.13 4.15 -81.82
C SER A 77 -64.90 5.45 -82.10
N THR A 78 -64.78 5.89 -83.36
CA THR A 78 -65.69 6.64 -84.26
C THR A 78 -66.57 7.84 -83.80
N PRO A 79 -66.77 8.84 -84.69
CA PRO A 79 -67.38 10.14 -84.36
C PRO A 79 -68.84 10.28 -84.82
N SER A 80 -69.66 11.04 -84.07
CA SER A 80 -70.87 11.68 -84.63
C SER A 80 -71.39 12.85 -83.78
N CYS A 81 -71.30 14.06 -84.36
CA CYS A 81 -72.20 15.23 -84.29
C CYS A 81 -73.26 15.33 -83.14
N SER A 82 -73.19 16.37 -82.31
CA SER A 82 -73.99 17.60 -82.46
C SER A 82 -73.85 18.54 -81.24
N CYS A 83 -73.89 19.83 -81.54
CA CYS A 83 -73.98 21.04 -80.72
C CYS A 83 -74.65 20.91 -79.33
N SER A 84 -73.94 20.32 -78.36
CA SER A 84 -74.03 20.55 -76.90
C SER A 84 -72.72 20.13 -76.21
N ASP A 85 -71.65 20.00 -76.99
CA ASP A 85 -70.47 19.19 -76.68
C ASP A 85 -69.23 20.06 -76.38
N GLU A 86 -69.19 21.32 -76.82
CA GLU A 86 -68.09 22.24 -76.51
C GLU A 86 -68.00 22.55 -75.00
N THR A 87 -69.13 22.83 -74.34
CA THR A 87 -69.15 23.10 -72.89
C THR A 87 -68.76 21.88 -72.06
N VAL A 88 -69.19 20.68 -72.47
CA VAL A 88 -68.82 19.41 -71.81
C VAL A 88 -67.35 19.07 -72.06
N GLN A 89 -66.82 19.38 -73.25
CA GLN A 89 -65.40 19.21 -73.56
C GLN A 89 -64.52 20.22 -72.83
N GLU A 90 -64.96 21.46 -72.65
CA GLU A 90 -64.29 22.48 -71.84
C GLU A 90 -64.27 22.10 -70.35
N GLU A 91 -65.40 21.65 -69.79
CA GLU A 91 -65.47 21.11 -68.42
C GLU A 91 -64.55 19.89 -68.25
N ARG A 92 -64.51 18.98 -69.22
CA ARG A 92 -63.58 17.84 -69.23
C ARG A 92 -62.11 18.27 -69.32
N ARG A 93 -61.80 19.38 -69.98
CA ARG A 93 -60.44 19.95 -70.04
C ARG A 93 -60.06 20.59 -68.71
N ALA A 94 -60.94 21.39 -68.12
CA ALA A 94 -60.73 22.01 -66.80
C ALA A 94 -60.54 20.97 -65.69
N LEU A 95 -61.35 19.90 -65.69
CA LEU A 95 -61.19 18.79 -64.75
C LEU A 95 -59.88 18.01 -64.97
N LYS A 96 -59.41 17.90 -66.22
CA LYS A 96 -58.09 17.29 -66.51
C LYS A 96 -56.95 18.16 -65.99
N GLU A 97 -57.02 19.46 -66.21
CA GLU A 97 -56.04 20.42 -65.67
C GLU A 97 -56.01 20.38 -64.14
N GLU A 98 -57.17 20.32 -63.47
CA GLU A 98 -57.25 20.20 -62.01
C GLU A 98 -56.68 18.86 -61.52
N VAL A 99 -56.95 17.76 -62.22
CA VAL A 99 -56.36 16.44 -61.93
C VAL A 99 -54.84 16.48 -62.11
N ASP A 100 -54.31 17.12 -63.14
CA ASP A 100 -52.88 17.22 -63.38
C ASP A 100 -52.18 18.15 -62.37
N GLU A 101 -52.83 19.24 -61.95
CA GLU A 101 -52.38 20.05 -60.82
C GLU A 101 -52.33 19.25 -59.51
N LEU A 102 -53.36 18.44 -59.23
CA LEU A 102 -53.41 17.60 -58.04
C LEU A 102 -52.32 16.52 -58.08
N LYS A 103 -52.05 15.93 -59.24
CA LYS A 103 -50.91 15.01 -59.43
C LYS A 103 -49.58 15.70 -59.16
N ALA A 104 -49.34 16.89 -59.71
CA ALA A 104 -48.10 17.64 -59.47
C ALA A 104 -47.92 18.02 -57.99
N LYS A 105 -49.02 18.39 -57.30
CA LYS A 105 -49.01 18.64 -55.84
C LYS A 105 -48.70 17.36 -55.06
N PHE A 106 -49.26 16.22 -55.46
CA PHE A 106 -48.99 14.92 -54.85
C PHE A 106 -47.53 14.48 -55.06
N GLU A 107 -47.00 14.58 -56.28
CA GLU A 107 -45.60 14.28 -56.59
C GLU A 107 -44.64 15.14 -55.76
N ARG A 108 -44.92 16.44 -55.63
CA ARG A 108 -44.12 17.34 -54.79
C ARG A 108 -44.18 16.96 -53.31
N ALA A 109 -45.35 16.55 -52.81
CA ALA A 109 -45.50 16.08 -51.44
C ALA A 109 -44.73 14.77 -51.22
N MET A 110 -44.77 13.85 -52.19
CA MET A 110 -44.02 12.58 -52.14
C MET A 110 -42.50 12.80 -52.16
N PHE A 111 -42.01 13.74 -52.97
CA PHE A 111 -40.58 14.11 -52.98
C PHE A 111 -40.14 14.67 -51.62
N LEU A 112 -40.91 15.60 -51.05
CA LEU A 112 -40.63 16.16 -49.72
C LEU A 112 -40.71 15.10 -48.62
N TYR A 113 -41.64 14.17 -48.72
CA TYR A 113 -41.76 13.06 -47.76
C TYR A 113 -40.53 12.14 -47.80
N SER A 114 -40.05 11.79 -49.00
CA SER A 114 -38.81 11.02 -49.17
C SER A 114 -37.59 11.76 -48.62
N GLN A 115 -37.48 13.07 -48.88
CA GLN A 115 -36.42 13.90 -48.32
C GLN A 115 -36.45 13.92 -46.78
N LEU A 116 -37.64 14.09 -46.19
CA LEU A 116 -37.81 14.08 -44.73
C LEU A 116 -37.46 12.72 -44.11
N ASP A 117 -37.78 11.62 -44.77
CA ASP A 117 -37.47 10.27 -44.29
C ASP A 117 -35.97 9.97 -44.33
N ASN A 118 -35.27 10.47 -45.35
CA ASN A 118 -33.81 10.43 -45.43
C ASN A 118 -33.16 11.24 -44.30
N ASP A 119 -33.59 12.48 -44.10
CA ASP A 119 -33.07 13.35 -43.03
C ASP A 119 -33.35 12.75 -41.64
N LYS A 120 -34.55 12.20 -41.43
CA LYS A 120 -34.91 11.48 -40.20
C LYS A 120 -34.00 10.28 -39.98
N SER A 121 -33.75 9.51 -41.04
CA SER A 121 -32.85 8.36 -40.97
C SER A 121 -31.45 8.82 -40.58
N ALA A 122 -30.85 9.79 -41.29
CA ALA A 122 -29.54 10.35 -41.00
C ALA A 122 -29.41 10.84 -39.54
N LEU A 123 -30.38 11.61 -39.05
CA LEU A 123 -30.41 12.08 -37.66
C LEU A 123 -30.51 10.94 -36.65
N LEU A 124 -31.24 9.86 -36.96
CA LEU A 124 -31.29 8.66 -36.10
C LEU A 124 -29.95 7.92 -36.05
N TYR A 125 -29.09 8.01 -37.06
CA TYR A 125 -27.73 7.46 -36.99
C TYR A 125 -26.83 8.33 -36.13
N GLU A 126 -26.88 9.64 -36.33
CA GLU A 126 -26.11 10.59 -35.51
C GLU A 126 -26.47 10.48 -34.03
N LEU A 127 -27.77 10.37 -33.72
CA LEU A 127 -28.24 10.20 -32.35
C LEU A 127 -27.71 8.90 -31.71
N ASP A 128 -27.62 7.80 -32.46
CA ASP A 128 -27.08 6.55 -31.94
C ASP A 128 -25.54 6.60 -31.78
N LEU A 129 -24.82 7.29 -32.68
CA LEU A 129 -23.39 7.56 -32.50
C LEU A 129 -23.14 8.36 -31.20
N LEU A 130 -23.90 9.43 -31.00
CA LEU A 130 -23.78 10.27 -29.81
C LEU A 130 -24.14 9.54 -28.52
N LYS A 131 -25.15 8.66 -28.53
CA LYS A 131 -25.47 7.80 -27.39
C LYS A 131 -24.30 6.91 -27.01
N ASP A 132 -23.67 6.27 -27.99
CA ASP A 132 -22.57 5.38 -27.68
C ASP A 132 -21.33 6.16 -27.20
N GLU A 133 -21.03 7.33 -27.78
CA GLU A 133 -19.98 8.22 -27.26
C GLU A 133 -20.26 8.64 -25.81
N LEU A 134 -21.53 8.90 -25.47
CA LEU A 134 -21.94 9.20 -24.11
C LEU A 134 -21.68 8.01 -23.20
N GLU A 135 -22.09 6.80 -23.60
CA GLU A 135 -21.85 5.58 -22.82
C GLU A 135 -20.35 5.28 -22.62
N GLU A 136 -19.51 5.55 -23.61
CA GLU A 136 -18.05 5.44 -23.50
C GLU A 136 -17.47 6.44 -22.50
N LYS A 137 -17.91 7.72 -22.59
CA LYS A 137 -17.49 8.77 -21.64
C LYS A 137 -17.94 8.46 -20.21
N GLU A 138 -19.15 7.92 -20.03
CA GLU A 138 -19.64 7.48 -18.73
C GLU A 138 -18.77 6.36 -18.16
N GLN A 139 -18.35 5.40 -18.97
CA GLN A 139 -17.45 4.32 -18.55
C GLN A 139 -16.09 4.87 -18.09
N VAL A 140 -15.46 5.72 -18.90
CA VAL A 140 -14.17 6.36 -18.55
C VAL A 140 -14.30 7.17 -17.26
N LEU A 141 -15.42 7.89 -17.06
CA LEU A 141 -15.66 8.62 -15.82
C LEU A 141 -15.80 7.66 -14.63
N THR A 142 -16.51 6.54 -14.77
CA THR A 142 -16.61 5.56 -13.67
C THR A 142 -15.26 4.96 -13.29
N GLU A 143 -14.43 4.62 -14.28
CA GLU A 143 -13.07 4.10 -14.08
C GLU A 143 -12.18 5.15 -13.38
N ALA A 144 -12.15 6.38 -13.89
CA ALA A 144 -11.38 7.47 -13.30
C ALA A 144 -11.81 7.76 -11.84
N THR A 145 -13.11 7.70 -11.53
CA THR A 145 -13.56 7.88 -10.15
C THR A 145 -13.16 6.72 -9.24
N ARG A 146 -13.02 5.49 -9.75
CA ARG A 146 -12.52 4.34 -8.98
C ARG A 146 -11.03 4.53 -8.68
N GLU A 147 -10.23 4.83 -9.70
CA GLU A 147 -8.80 5.11 -9.53
C GLU A 147 -8.55 6.26 -8.55
N GLN A 148 -9.33 7.34 -8.63
CA GLN A 148 -9.23 8.45 -7.68
C GLN A 148 -9.49 8.00 -6.24
N ARG A 149 -10.45 7.09 -5.99
CA ARG A 149 -10.72 6.55 -4.64
C ARG A 149 -9.55 5.71 -4.14
N ASP A 150 -8.98 4.88 -5.01
CA ASP A 150 -7.86 3.99 -4.70
C ASP A 150 -6.61 4.80 -4.35
N LEU A 151 -6.22 5.77 -5.19
CA LEU A 151 -5.13 6.71 -4.92
C LEU A 151 -5.37 7.52 -3.64
N THR A 152 -6.60 7.99 -3.41
CA THR A 152 -6.95 8.70 -2.16
C THR A 152 -6.80 7.80 -0.94
N SER A 153 -7.03 6.50 -1.06
CA SER A 153 -6.83 5.52 0.02
C SER A 153 -5.33 5.27 0.28
N GLU A 154 -4.53 5.16 -0.78
CA GLU A 154 -3.08 4.99 -0.70
C GLU A 154 -2.40 6.21 -0.07
N VAL A 155 -2.77 7.43 -0.49
CA VAL A 155 -2.28 8.67 0.12
C VAL A 155 -2.59 8.73 1.62
N ARG A 156 -3.78 8.26 2.04
CA ARG A 156 -4.13 8.18 3.47
C ARG A 156 -3.28 7.16 4.21
N LEU A 157 -2.93 6.04 3.60
CA LEU A 157 -2.05 5.04 4.20
C LEU A 157 -0.63 5.58 4.33
N LEU A 158 -0.07 6.16 3.26
CA LEU A 158 1.27 6.75 3.25
C LEU A 158 1.41 7.85 4.31
N LYS A 159 0.40 8.72 4.47
CA LYS A 159 0.39 9.73 5.54
C LYS A 159 0.52 9.11 6.92
N ARG A 160 -0.26 8.06 7.24
CA ARG A 160 -0.14 7.36 8.53
C ARG A 160 1.24 6.75 8.75
N THR A 161 1.84 6.20 7.70
CA THR A 161 3.20 5.65 7.77
C THR A 161 4.22 6.75 8.05
N VAL A 162 4.11 7.90 7.38
CA VAL A 162 4.98 9.07 7.61
C VAL A 162 4.83 9.57 9.04
N ASP A 163 3.59 9.73 9.54
CA ASP A 163 3.33 10.16 10.92
C ASP A 163 3.93 9.19 11.95
N GLY A 164 3.84 7.88 11.68
CA GLY A 164 4.46 6.83 12.49
C GLY A 164 5.98 6.94 12.52
N LEU A 165 6.61 7.12 11.36
CA LEU A 165 8.06 7.31 11.26
C LEU A 165 8.54 8.60 11.92
N GLN A 166 7.79 9.69 11.80
CA GLN A 166 8.09 10.95 12.48
C GLN A 166 8.02 10.81 14.00
N SER A 167 7.04 10.08 14.50
CA SER A 167 6.90 9.78 15.94
C SER A 167 8.09 8.95 16.44
N GLN A 168 8.54 7.94 15.69
CA GLN A 168 9.74 7.16 16.01
C GLN A 168 11.01 8.02 15.97
N GLN A 169 11.15 8.88 14.96
CA GLN A 169 12.29 9.79 14.87
C GLN A 169 12.35 10.76 16.06
N ALA A 170 11.18 11.28 16.50
CA ALA A 170 11.09 12.13 17.67
C ALA A 170 11.51 11.38 18.95
N ALA A 171 11.04 10.14 19.12
CA ALA A 171 11.43 9.29 20.25
C ALA A 171 12.94 9.02 20.28
N PHE A 172 13.55 8.64 19.14
CA PHE A 172 15.00 8.44 19.07
C PHE A 172 15.81 9.71 19.34
N LYS A 173 15.33 10.87 18.87
CA LYS A 173 15.96 12.16 19.19
C LYS A 173 15.90 12.45 20.69
N GLU A 174 14.79 12.14 21.34
CA GLU A 174 14.65 12.32 22.79
C GLU A 174 15.56 11.35 23.57
N GLU A 175 15.62 10.07 23.19
CA GLU A 175 16.53 9.09 23.79
C GLU A 175 18.00 9.49 23.65
N LEU A 176 18.40 10.00 22.47
CA LEU A 176 19.74 10.52 22.25
C LEU A 176 20.02 11.74 23.15
N ALA A 177 19.08 12.69 23.22
CA ALA A 177 19.22 13.85 24.11
C ALA A 177 19.31 13.43 25.59
N GLN A 178 18.58 12.39 26.02
CA GLN A 178 18.70 11.81 27.36
C GLN A 178 20.08 11.18 27.58
N ARG A 179 20.59 10.40 26.62
CA ARG A 179 21.95 9.84 26.68
C ARG A 179 23.01 10.94 26.78
N ASP A 180 22.90 11.98 25.97
CA ASP A 180 23.84 13.11 25.97
C ASP A 180 23.81 13.86 27.31
N ARG A 181 22.63 14.05 27.92
CA ARG A 181 22.50 14.62 29.27
C ARG A 181 23.21 13.76 30.31
N ILE A 182 22.99 12.45 30.30
CA ILE A 182 23.63 11.52 31.26
C ILE A 182 25.16 11.55 31.10
N ILE A 183 25.66 11.58 29.85
CA ILE A 183 27.10 11.71 29.58
C ILE A 183 27.64 13.01 30.18
N GLN A 184 26.94 14.13 29.98
CA GLN A 184 27.36 15.43 30.52
C GLN A 184 27.29 15.52 32.05
N GLU A 185 26.23 15.00 32.66
CA GLU A 185 26.03 14.99 34.13
C GLU A 185 27.11 14.18 34.84
N ASN A 186 27.54 13.07 34.24
CA ASN A 186 28.67 12.28 34.74
C ASN A 186 30.04 12.93 34.44
N GLY A 187 30.06 14.12 33.84
CA GLY A 187 31.28 14.86 33.53
C GLY A 187 32.12 14.20 32.43
N LEU A 188 31.50 13.44 31.54
CA LEU A 188 32.14 12.81 30.39
C LEU A 188 31.99 13.72 29.14
N VAL A 189 32.93 13.62 28.21
CA VAL A 189 32.96 14.37 26.96
C VAL A 189 33.43 13.44 25.84
N LEU A 190 32.78 13.56 24.69
CA LEU A 190 33.17 12.89 23.44
C LEU A 190 34.31 13.67 22.80
N VAL A 191 35.43 13.00 22.56
CA VAL A 191 36.58 13.54 21.85
C VAL A 191 36.66 12.83 20.50
N GLU A 192 36.63 13.61 19.43
CA GLU A 192 36.79 13.08 18.07
C GLU A 192 38.22 12.61 17.88
N GLN A 193 38.38 11.46 17.23
CA GLN A 193 39.69 10.92 16.90
C GLN A 193 40.13 11.56 15.57
N GLU A 194 41.04 12.53 15.65
CA GLU A 194 41.71 13.06 14.46
C GLU A 194 42.79 12.06 14.02
N HIS A 195 42.53 11.34 12.93
CA HIS A 195 43.56 10.57 12.21
C HIS A 195 43.85 11.30 10.90
N ASP A 196 45.15 11.40 10.56
CA ASP A 196 45.63 12.04 9.33
C ASP A 196 44.78 11.64 8.12
N GLU A 197 44.19 12.64 7.48
CA GLU A 197 43.47 12.50 6.21
C GLU A 197 44.44 12.00 5.14
N VAL A 198 44.51 10.68 4.97
CA VAL A 198 45.15 10.07 3.81
C VAL A 198 44.18 9.09 3.19
N THR A 199 43.64 9.50 2.04
CA THR A 199 42.84 8.74 1.05
C THR A 199 41.39 8.45 1.45
N ALA A 200 40.36 8.67 0.63
CA ALA A 200 40.31 8.77 -0.82
C ALA A 200 39.10 9.60 -1.26
N SER A 201 39.30 10.39 -2.31
CA SER A 201 38.25 10.70 -3.28
C SER A 201 37.69 9.38 -3.82
N SER A 202 36.43 9.08 -3.55
CA SER A 202 35.70 8.04 -4.28
C SER A 202 34.28 8.54 -4.52
N ALA A 203 34.01 8.78 -5.80
CA ALA A 203 32.68 9.03 -6.33
C ALA A 203 31.88 7.73 -6.29
N ASP A 204 31.39 7.34 -5.12
CA ASP A 204 30.25 6.43 -5.01
C ASP A 204 29.63 6.60 -3.61
N GLY A 205 28.30 6.69 -3.53
CA GLY A 205 27.52 7.16 -2.37
C GLY A 205 27.53 6.27 -1.13
N THR A 206 28.69 5.76 -0.73
CA THR A 206 28.88 5.06 0.54
C THR A 206 29.17 6.07 1.65
N PRO A 207 28.46 6.00 2.80
CA PRO A 207 28.67 6.94 3.88
C PRO A 207 30.06 6.71 4.47
N VAL A 208 30.91 7.73 4.36
CA VAL A 208 32.21 7.81 5.03
C VAL A 208 32.00 7.51 6.51
N GLN A 209 32.57 6.40 6.99
CA GLN A 209 32.57 6.07 8.42
C GLN A 209 33.47 7.09 9.11
N LYS A 210 32.86 8.12 9.71
CA LYS A 210 33.57 9.00 10.64
C LYS A 210 34.11 8.13 11.78
N PRO A 211 35.37 8.35 12.22
CA PRO A 211 35.93 7.61 13.34
C PRO A 211 35.05 7.77 14.59
N GLU A 212 34.85 6.68 15.33
CA GLU A 212 33.98 6.67 16.51
C GLU A 212 34.57 7.58 17.60
N PRO A 213 33.80 8.54 18.13
CA PRO A 213 34.29 9.42 19.18
C PRO A 213 34.54 8.65 20.48
N ILE A 214 35.65 8.94 21.13
CA ILE A 214 36.07 8.28 22.37
C ILE A 214 35.57 9.10 23.56
N VAL A 215 35.13 8.43 24.61
CA VAL A 215 34.60 9.07 25.82
C VAL A 215 35.71 9.26 26.86
N PHE A 216 35.93 10.50 27.29
CA PHE A 216 36.85 10.83 28.38
C PHE A 216 36.15 11.60 29.50
N SER A 217 36.64 11.48 30.74
CA SER A 217 36.21 12.39 31.80
C SER A 217 36.82 13.77 31.63
N ARG A 218 36.05 14.83 31.92
CA ARG A 218 36.54 16.23 31.91
C ARG A 218 37.76 16.41 32.80
N LYS A 219 37.81 15.71 33.95
CA LYS A 219 38.94 15.74 34.88
C LYS A 219 40.21 15.17 34.23
N THR A 220 40.09 14.03 33.56
CA THR A 220 41.21 13.38 32.86
C THR A 220 41.75 14.28 31.76
N LEU A 221 40.87 14.86 30.93
CA LEU A 221 41.26 15.79 29.87
C LEU A 221 42.01 17.00 30.43
N ALA A 222 41.48 17.64 31.48
CA ALA A 222 42.11 18.80 32.11
C ALA A 222 43.49 18.49 32.71
N LEU A 223 43.66 17.30 33.32
CA LEU A 223 44.94 16.84 33.86
C LEU A 223 45.98 16.61 32.76
N VAL A 224 45.58 15.94 31.67
CA VAL A 224 46.47 15.67 30.53
C VAL A 224 46.87 16.97 29.84
N GLU A 225 45.93 17.88 29.60
CA GLU A 225 46.19 19.20 29.00
C GLU A 225 47.12 20.06 29.86
N LYS A 226 46.97 20.00 31.18
CA LYS A 226 47.85 20.71 32.12
C LYS A 226 49.28 20.18 32.08
N MET A 227 49.47 18.88 31.92
CA MET A 227 50.80 18.25 31.92
C MET A 227 51.47 18.26 30.55
N VAL A 228 50.69 18.19 29.47
CA VAL A 228 51.18 18.28 28.08
C VAL A 228 50.35 19.33 27.33
N PRO A 229 50.72 20.62 27.44
CA PRO A 229 50.05 21.70 26.71
C PRO A 229 50.30 21.61 25.19
N GLY A 230 49.32 22.00 24.39
CA GLY A 230 49.43 22.07 22.93
C GLY A 230 48.23 21.43 22.21
N SER A 231 48.20 21.55 20.88
CA SER A 231 47.12 21.03 20.04
C SER A 231 47.33 19.59 19.55
N SER A 232 48.32 18.86 20.09
CA SER A 232 48.54 17.47 19.69
C SER A 232 47.36 16.58 20.12
N PRO A 233 47.03 15.53 19.34
CA PRO A 233 45.92 14.63 19.66
C PRO A 233 46.08 13.99 21.03
N MET A 234 44.96 13.57 21.62
CA MET A 234 44.93 13.04 22.99
C MET A 234 45.86 11.84 23.16
N ASP A 235 45.91 10.94 22.17
CA ASP A 235 46.75 9.75 22.18
C ASP A 235 48.25 10.11 22.22
N GLU A 236 48.68 11.12 21.46
CA GLU A 236 50.06 11.63 21.53
C GLU A 236 50.39 12.27 22.88
N LYS A 237 49.45 13.01 23.47
CA LYS A 237 49.64 13.60 24.81
C LYS A 237 49.82 12.49 25.86
N ILE A 238 49.04 11.42 25.79
CA ILE A 238 49.15 10.25 26.67
C ILE A 238 50.50 9.55 26.44
N GLN A 239 50.92 9.35 25.19
CA GLN A 239 52.20 8.72 24.87
C GLN A 239 53.38 9.50 25.47
N LYS A 240 53.39 10.83 25.34
CA LYS A 240 54.41 11.71 25.96
C LYS A 240 54.43 11.58 27.49
N LEU A 241 53.27 11.46 28.14
CA LEU A 241 53.19 11.23 29.59
C LEU A 241 53.77 9.88 29.99
N VAL A 242 53.50 8.82 29.22
CA VAL A 242 54.06 7.49 29.47
C VAL A 242 55.59 7.51 29.33
N ASP A 243 56.11 8.15 28.29
CA ASP A 243 57.56 8.24 28.04
C ASP A 243 58.29 9.03 29.14
N THR A 244 57.71 10.15 29.59
CA THR A 244 58.26 10.92 30.71
C THR A 244 58.22 10.15 32.03
N ASN A 245 57.13 9.41 32.30
CA ASN A 245 57.04 8.55 33.49
C ASN A 245 58.09 7.42 33.46
N LYS A 246 58.30 6.80 32.30
CA LYS A 246 59.33 5.77 32.09
C LYS A 246 60.73 6.32 32.39
N LYS A 247 61.04 7.52 31.91
CA LYS A 247 62.31 8.20 32.19
C LYS A 247 62.49 8.51 33.68
N MET A 248 61.45 9.00 34.36
CA MET A 248 61.51 9.25 35.81
C MET A 248 61.68 7.97 36.62
N ARG A 249 61.01 6.87 36.24
CA ARG A 249 61.19 5.57 36.89
C ARG A 249 62.61 5.05 36.76
N GLN A 250 63.22 5.17 35.58
CA GLN A 250 64.63 4.84 35.38
C GLN A 250 65.54 5.67 36.30
N GLN A 251 65.29 6.98 36.42
CA GLN A 251 66.05 7.84 37.35
C GLN A 251 65.89 7.43 38.81
N VAL A 252 64.70 6.99 39.22
CA VAL A 252 64.46 6.47 40.58
C VAL A 252 65.17 5.13 40.78
N GLU A 253 65.09 4.20 39.83
CA GLU A 253 65.80 2.91 39.90
C GLU A 253 67.32 3.09 39.98
N GLU A 254 67.88 4.01 39.18
CA GLU A 254 69.29 4.39 39.24
C GLU A 254 69.65 4.97 40.62
N ALA A 255 68.84 5.90 41.14
CA ALA A 255 69.05 6.49 42.47
C ALA A 255 68.91 5.46 43.60
N GLU A 256 67.95 4.54 43.50
CA GLU A 256 67.77 3.43 44.44
C GLU A 256 68.94 2.46 44.36
N HIS A 257 69.46 2.15 43.18
CA HIS A 257 70.66 1.35 43.04
C HIS A 257 71.86 2.06 43.70
N HIS A 258 72.01 3.37 43.53
CA HIS A 258 73.04 4.15 44.21
C HIS A 258 72.88 4.11 45.74
N LEU A 259 71.65 4.23 46.25
CA LEU A 259 71.36 4.16 47.69
C LEU A 259 71.51 2.74 48.24
N TYR A 260 71.15 1.70 47.48
CA TYR A 260 71.33 0.30 47.83
C TYR A 260 72.81 -0.03 47.92
N SER A 261 73.62 0.34 46.92
CA SER A 261 75.08 0.22 46.98
C SER A 261 75.67 0.93 48.22
N ARG A 262 75.10 2.08 48.60
CA ARG A 262 75.49 2.83 49.82
C ARG A 262 74.94 2.24 51.12
N ARG A 263 73.84 1.46 51.06
CA ARG A 263 73.21 0.79 52.21
C ARG A 263 73.85 -0.58 52.44
N THR A 264 74.16 -1.36 51.41
CA THR A 264 74.84 -2.67 51.55
C THR A 264 76.22 -2.49 52.17
N THR A 265 76.96 -1.47 51.74
CA THR A 265 78.22 -1.03 52.38
C THR A 265 78.04 -0.57 53.84
N ARG A 266 76.82 -0.20 54.26
CA ARG A 266 76.46 0.21 55.62
C ARG A 266 75.75 -0.92 56.42
N SER A 267 75.21 -1.93 55.76
CA SER A 267 74.42 -3.04 56.31
C SER A 267 75.31 -4.21 56.72
N ASP A 268 76.47 -4.39 56.09
CA ASP A 268 77.55 -5.22 56.64
C ASP A 268 77.98 -4.77 58.06
N GLN A 269 77.56 -3.56 58.46
CA GLN A 269 77.87 -2.96 59.76
C GLN A 269 76.74 -3.07 60.82
N MET A 270 75.52 -3.53 60.49
CA MET A 270 74.34 -3.40 61.39
C MET A 270 73.33 -4.57 61.36
N GLY A 271 73.71 -5.76 60.90
CA GLY A 271 72.87 -6.97 60.90
C GLY A 271 72.83 -7.71 62.24
N ALA A 272 72.40 -7.08 63.33
CA ALA A 272 72.06 -7.77 64.57
C ALA A 272 70.80 -7.13 65.18
N TYR A 273 69.80 -7.97 65.46
CA TYR A 273 68.55 -7.71 66.18
C TYR A 273 67.36 -7.16 65.38
N SER A 274 66.34 -8.00 65.20
CA SER A 274 64.96 -7.65 65.57
C SER A 274 64.06 -8.90 65.65
N ASN A 275 63.26 -8.94 66.72
CA ASN A 275 62.39 -10.02 67.19
C ASN A 275 61.01 -10.02 66.48
N GLY A 276 60.32 -11.17 66.45
CA GLY A 276 58.98 -11.36 65.85
C GLY A 276 57.78 -10.94 66.73
N PRO A 277 56.56 -10.85 66.18
CA PRO A 277 55.40 -10.22 66.83
C PRO A 277 54.70 -11.12 67.86
N SER A 278 54.01 -10.48 68.82
CA SER A 278 53.41 -11.05 70.04
C SER A 278 52.16 -11.92 69.80
N GLU A 279 51.99 -12.96 70.62
CA GLU A 279 50.89 -13.97 70.60
C GLU A 279 49.47 -13.39 70.71
N GLU A 280 49.33 -12.21 71.30
CA GLU A 280 48.03 -11.55 71.53
C GLU A 280 47.38 -11.09 70.21
N MET A 281 48.19 -10.60 69.27
CA MET A 281 47.75 -10.18 67.93
C MET A 281 47.25 -11.36 67.09
N GLN A 282 47.73 -12.58 67.37
CA GLN A 282 47.28 -13.79 66.68
C GLN A 282 45.90 -14.26 67.18
N ARG A 283 45.55 -14.03 68.45
CA ARG A 283 44.23 -14.39 68.99
C ARG A 283 43.12 -13.49 68.47
N ASP A 284 43.36 -12.19 68.37
CA ASP A 284 42.36 -11.24 67.83
C ASP A 284 42.08 -11.51 66.35
N ALA A 285 43.11 -11.84 65.57
CA ALA A 285 42.95 -12.28 64.19
C ALA A 285 42.09 -13.56 64.07
N ALA A 286 42.28 -14.52 64.98
CA ALA A 286 41.50 -15.76 64.98
C ALA A 286 40.01 -15.51 65.28
N LYS A 287 39.69 -14.57 66.18
CA LYS A 287 38.31 -14.21 66.52
C LYS A 287 37.59 -13.52 65.35
N GLN A 288 38.23 -12.55 64.71
CA GLN A 288 37.68 -11.88 63.54
C GLN A 288 37.41 -12.87 62.38
N LEU A 289 38.29 -13.86 62.22
CA LEU A 289 38.14 -14.90 61.20
C LEU A 289 36.92 -15.80 61.48
N ALA A 290 36.61 -16.06 62.74
CA ALA A 290 35.39 -16.80 63.13
C ALA A 290 34.11 -16.02 62.83
N ASP A 291 34.07 -14.72 63.13
CA ASP A 291 32.91 -13.86 62.86
C ASP A 291 32.64 -13.73 61.34
N ILE A 292 33.70 -13.61 60.53
CA ILE A 292 33.59 -13.58 59.07
C ILE A 292 33.04 -14.91 58.55
N LYS A 293 33.49 -16.05 59.08
CA LYS A 293 32.96 -17.37 58.69
C LYS A 293 31.48 -17.52 59.01
N PHE A 294 31.04 -17.04 60.18
CA PHE A 294 29.62 -17.11 60.55
C PHE A 294 28.75 -16.27 59.60
N LYS A 295 29.17 -15.02 59.32
CA LYS A 295 28.47 -14.14 58.35
C LYS A 295 28.47 -14.71 56.94
N LEU A 296 29.54 -15.37 56.53
CA LEU A 296 29.60 -16.06 55.25
C LEU A 296 28.56 -17.19 55.19
N GLN A 297 28.47 -18.01 56.22
CA GLN A 297 27.50 -19.11 56.28
C GLN A 297 26.04 -18.61 56.29
N GLU A 298 25.77 -17.49 56.96
CA GLU A 298 24.45 -16.86 56.98
C GLU A 298 24.05 -16.33 55.59
N THR A 299 24.96 -15.63 54.90
CA THR A 299 24.71 -15.13 53.55
C THR A 299 24.60 -16.26 52.52
N GLU A 300 25.37 -17.35 52.66
CA GLU A 300 25.23 -18.56 51.84
C GLU A 300 23.84 -19.18 52.00
N ARG A 301 23.34 -19.29 53.23
CA ARG A 301 21.98 -19.79 53.50
C ARG A 301 20.91 -18.90 52.87
N GLU A 302 21.02 -17.59 53.02
CA GLU A 302 20.08 -16.66 52.38
C GLU A 302 20.10 -16.77 50.85
N ASN A 303 21.29 -16.90 50.25
CA ASN A 303 21.45 -17.08 48.81
C ASN A 303 20.71 -18.34 48.31
N THR A 304 20.83 -19.47 49.01
CA THR A 304 20.07 -20.69 48.66
C THR A 304 18.55 -20.49 48.74
N ASN A 305 18.07 -19.68 49.68
CA ASN A 305 16.65 -19.36 49.82
C ASN A 305 16.17 -18.46 48.66
N TYR A 306 16.93 -17.43 48.30
CA TYR A 306 16.65 -16.57 47.15
C TYR A 306 16.64 -17.35 45.83
N GLN A 307 17.57 -18.28 45.64
CA GLN A 307 17.58 -19.17 44.47
C GLN A 307 16.30 -20.03 44.40
N GLY A 308 15.86 -20.59 45.53
CA GLY A 308 14.60 -21.34 45.59
C GLY A 308 13.36 -20.48 45.29
N ASN A 309 13.33 -19.23 45.77
CA ASN A 309 12.28 -18.25 45.44
C ASN A 309 12.28 -17.93 43.94
N MET A 310 13.47 -17.69 43.37
CA MET A 310 13.64 -17.38 41.95
C MET A 310 13.10 -18.50 41.07
N ILE A 311 13.45 -19.76 41.35
CA ILE A 311 12.95 -20.93 40.60
C ILE A 311 11.41 -21.01 40.65
N ARG A 312 10.80 -20.76 41.81
CA ARG A 312 9.33 -20.77 41.96
C ARG A 312 8.67 -19.65 41.15
N LEU A 313 9.23 -18.44 41.21
CA LEU A 313 8.73 -17.28 40.47
C LEU A 313 8.89 -17.46 38.96
N GLU A 314 10.03 -17.98 38.51
CA GLU A 314 10.25 -18.33 37.09
C GLU A 314 9.24 -19.38 36.60
N GLY A 315 8.93 -20.38 37.44
CA GLY A 315 7.90 -21.37 37.15
C GLY A 315 6.50 -20.76 37.03
N GLN A 316 6.15 -19.81 37.91
CA GLN A 316 4.89 -19.07 37.82
C GLN A 316 4.84 -18.20 36.56
N LEU A 317 5.91 -17.48 36.25
CA LEU A 317 6.01 -16.62 35.08
C LEU A 317 5.86 -17.41 33.77
N LYS A 318 6.48 -18.59 33.67
CA LYS A 318 6.29 -19.48 32.51
C LYS A 318 4.83 -19.91 32.34
N ARG A 319 4.12 -20.23 33.43
CA ARG A 319 2.70 -20.59 33.38
C ARG A 319 1.82 -19.41 32.96
N TYR A 320 2.02 -18.24 33.56
CA TYR A 320 1.25 -17.04 33.18
C TYR A 320 1.50 -16.61 31.74
N LYS A 321 2.74 -16.74 31.25
CA LYS A 321 3.08 -16.49 29.85
C LYS A 321 2.30 -17.42 28.92
N ALA A 322 2.29 -18.74 29.20
CA ALA A 322 1.54 -19.70 28.39
C ALA A 322 0.03 -19.42 28.39
N ILE A 323 -0.54 -19.04 29.54
CA ILE A 323 -1.96 -18.66 29.66
C ILE A 323 -2.24 -17.39 28.84
N ALA A 324 -1.36 -16.39 28.90
CA ALA A 324 -1.49 -15.16 28.11
C ALA A 324 -1.46 -15.46 26.61
N GLU A 325 -0.47 -16.22 26.13
CA GLU A 325 -0.35 -16.64 24.72
C GLU A 325 -1.58 -17.42 24.24
N GLN A 326 -2.13 -18.31 25.07
CA GLN A 326 -3.36 -19.01 24.76
C GLN A 326 -4.56 -18.05 24.64
N SER A 327 -4.70 -17.11 25.58
CA SER A 327 -5.80 -16.14 25.56
C SER A 327 -5.72 -15.19 24.35
N GLU A 328 -4.51 -14.80 23.93
CA GLU A 328 -4.31 -13.99 22.73
C GLU A 328 -4.75 -14.73 21.47
N LYS A 329 -4.44 -16.03 21.38
CA LYS A 329 -4.89 -16.88 20.29
C LYS A 329 -6.41 -17.01 20.25
N GLU A 330 -7.05 -17.25 21.39
CA GLU A 330 -8.51 -17.33 21.49
C GLU A 330 -9.19 -16.02 21.06
N VAL A 331 -8.64 -14.86 21.44
CA VAL A 331 -9.14 -13.54 20.99
C VAL A 331 -9.00 -13.38 19.48
N ALA A 332 -7.90 -13.83 18.88
CA ALA A 332 -7.70 -13.78 17.44
C ALA A 332 -8.73 -14.64 16.69
N ASP A 333 -8.97 -15.86 17.18
CA ASP A 333 -9.95 -16.80 16.61
C ASP A 333 -11.37 -16.23 16.70
N LEU A 334 -11.76 -15.67 17.86
CA LEU A 334 -13.07 -15.02 18.04
C LEU A 334 -13.25 -13.80 17.13
N LYS A 335 -12.19 -12.99 16.92
CA LYS A 335 -12.24 -11.87 15.96
C LYS A 335 -12.45 -12.36 14.53
N GLN A 336 -11.79 -13.46 14.14
CA GLN A 336 -11.99 -14.06 12.83
C GLN A 336 -13.43 -14.59 12.67
N GLN A 337 -13.95 -15.33 13.65
CA GLN A 337 -15.34 -15.81 13.64
C GLN A 337 -16.34 -14.65 13.59
N ASN A 338 -16.12 -13.56 14.34
CA ASN A 338 -16.98 -12.39 14.32
C ASN A 338 -17.03 -11.73 12.94
N ARG A 339 -15.88 -11.64 12.25
CA ARG A 339 -15.82 -11.13 10.86
C ARG A 339 -16.59 -12.03 9.90
N GLN A 340 -16.45 -13.34 10.04
CA GLN A 340 -17.18 -14.30 9.20
C GLN A 340 -18.70 -14.18 9.42
N LEU A 341 -19.15 -14.20 10.69
CA LEU A 341 -20.57 -14.06 11.02
C LEU A 341 -21.16 -12.73 10.54
N LYS A 342 -20.41 -11.63 10.59
CA LYS A 342 -20.84 -10.33 10.03
C LYS A 342 -20.98 -10.38 8.52
N LYS A 343 -20.09 -11.07 7.82
CA LYS A 343 -20.20 -11.28 6.37
C LYS A 343 -21.44 -12.11 6.05
N ASP A 344 -21.59 -13.26 6.72
CA ASP A 344 -22.73 -14.15 6.52
C ASP A 344 -24.06 -13.43 6.81
N LEU A 345 -24.12 -12.60 7.86
CA LEU A 345 -25.29 -11.80 8.19
C LEU A 345 -25.66 -10.82 7.05
N ARG A 346 -24.68 -10.10 6.49
CA ARG A 346 -24.92 -9.20 5.35
C ARG A 346 -25.39 -9.96 4.11
N ASP A 347 -24.79 -11.11 3.83
CA ASP A 347 -25.19 -11.96 2.70
C ASP A 347 -26.63 -12.45 2.86
N ARG A 348 -27.05 -12.80 4.09
CA ARG A 348 -28.44 -13.17 4.39
C ARG A 348 -29.41 -11.98 4.33
N GLU A 349 -28.99 -10.80 4.76
CA GLU A 349 -29.79 -9.57 4.63
C GLU A 349 -30.04 -9.24 3.15
N ASN A 350 -29.01 -9.32 2.31
CA ASN A 350 -29.14 -9.12 0.87
C ASN A 350 -30.12 -10.13 0.23
N GLN A 351 -29.98 -11.42 0.57
CA GLN A 351 -30.91 -12.46 0.09
C GLN A 351 -32.35 -12.21 0.55
N LEU A 352 -32.53 -11.71 1.78
CA LEU A 352 -33.85 -11.37 2.29
C LEU A 352 -34.46 -10.19 1.52
N ASP A 353 -33.67 -9.18 1.19
CA ASP A 353 -34.14 -8.01 0.45
C ASP A 353 -34.47 -8.36 -1.01
N GLU A 354 -33.65 -9.17 -1.69
CA GLU A 354 -33.98 -9.74 -3.00
C GLU A 354 -35.29 -10.55 -2.96
N ALA A 355 -35.48 -11.38 -1.93
CA ALA A 355 -36.72 -12.13 -1.75
C ALA A 355 -37.94 -11.23 -1.52
N LYS A 356 -37.79 -10.13 -0.75
CA LYS A 356 -38.86 -9.13 -0.55
C LYS A 356 -39.20 -8.40 -1.84
N GLU A 357 -38.22 -8.02 -2.65
CA GLU A 357 -38.45 -7.40 -3.96
C GLU A 357 -39.19 -8.36 -4.90
N ASN A 358 -38.76 -9.61 -4.99
CA ASN A 358 -39.44 -10.65 -5.75
C ASN A 358 -40.89 -10.83 -5.28
N ALA A 359 -41.13 -10.86 -3.97
CA ALA A 359 -42.47 -10.95 -3.40
C ALA A 359 -43.34 -9.72 -3.77
N ARG A 360 -42.78 -8.51 -3.71
CA ARG A 360 -43.48 -7.28 -4.14
C ARG A 360 -43.84 -7.33 -5.62
N HIS A 361 -42.93 -7.79 -6.49
CA HIS A 361 -43.20 -7.95 -7.91
C HIS A 361 -44.34 -8.94 -8.19
N LEU A 362 -44.34 -10.08 -7.48
CA LEU A 362 -45.41 -11.07 -7.57
C LEU A 362 -46.75 -10.52 -7.06
N GLN A 363 -46.75 -9.83 -5.93
CA GLN A 363 -47.95 -9.19 -5.38
C GLN A 363 -48.54 -8.16 -6.35
N ASN A 364 -47.71 -7.29 -6.94
CA ASN A 364 -48.14 -6.33 -7.95
C ASN A 364 -48.74 -7.02 -9.19
N ARG A 365 -48.18 -8.16 -9.61
CA ARG A 365 -48.71 -8.96 -10.73
C ARG A 365 -50.06 -9.59 -10.38
N LEU A 366 -50.22 -10.09 -9.16
CA LEU A 366 -51.50 -10.62 -8.66
C LEU A 366 -52.57 -9.53 -8.56
N GLU A 367 -52.24 -8.32 -8.11
CA GLU A 367 -53.18 -7.20 -8.07
C GLU A 367 -53.64 -6.78 -9.48
N LYS A 368 -52.73 -6.76 -10.47
CA LYS A 368 -53.09 -6.53 -11.89
C LYS A 368 -54.03 -7.61 -12.43
N LEU A 369 -53.81 -8.88 -12.09
CA LEU A 369 -54.71 -9.97 -12.47
C LEU A 369 -56.07 -9.86 -11.78
N ARG A 370 -56.12 -9.49 -10.50
CA ARG A 370 -57.36 -9.30 -9.75
C ARG A 370 -58.19 -8.14 -10.31
N THR A 371 -57.55 -7.01 -10.62
CA THR A 371 -58.23 -5.83 -11.19
C THR A 371 -58.68 -6.04 -12.62
N SER A 372 -57.92 -6.78 -13.44
CA SER A 372 -58.34 -7.16 -14.79
C SER A 372 -59.46 -8.21 -14.82
N GLY A 373 -59.48 -9.14 -13.86
CA GLY A 373 -60.59 -10.10 -13.69
C GLY A 373 -61.89 -9.45 -13.21
N SER A 374 -61.80 -8.42 -12.35
CA SER A 374 -62.97 -7.70 -11.84
C SER A 374 -63.64 -6.75 -12.84
N ARG A 375 -62.98 -6.42 -13.97
CA ARG A 375 -63.57 -5.61 -15.07
C ARG A 375 -64.32 -6.43 -16.12
N ARG A 376 -64.33 -7.77 -16.00
CA ARG A 376 -64.99 -8.68 -16.96
C ARG A 376 -66.35 -9.21 -16.49
N TYR A 377 -66.96 -8.59 -15.48
CA TYR A 377 -68.32 -8.89 -15.03
C TYR A 377 -69.17 -7.63 -15.00
#